data_AF-A0A6J6JTN6-F1
#
_entry.id   AF-A0A6J6JTN6-F1
#
_cell.length_a   1.000
_cell.length_b   1.000
_cell.length_c   1.000
_cell.angle_alpha   90.00
_cell.angle_beta   90.00
_cell.angle_gamma   90.00
#
_symmetry.space_group_name_H-M   'P 1'
#
loop_
_entity.id
_entity.type
_entity.pdbx_description
1 polymer ?
#
loop_
_entity_poly.entity_id
_entity_poly.type
_entity_poly.pdbx_seq_one_letter_code
_entity_poly.pdbx_strand_id
1 'polypeptide(L)' 'MAHRIAVMQNGELVEVGDRDQILQHPKSDYTRRLIAAVPVPDPAEQRIRREARLAAK' A
#
# COMPACT_ATOMS: atom_id res chain seq x y z
N MET A 1 8.87 3.29 18.25
CA MET A 1 7.93 2.53 17.39
C MET A 1 6.71 3.40 17.18
N ALA A 2 6.29 3.66 15.93
CA ALA A 2 5.04 4.36 15.68
C ALA A 2 3.88 3.42 15.96
N HIS A 3 2.96 3.80 16.85
CA HIS A 3 1.84 2.95 17.25
C HIS A 3 0.61 3.18 16.38
N ARG A 4 0.53 4.31 15.68
CA ARG A 4 -0.61 4.70 14.84
C ARG A 4 -0.14 5.27 13.51
N ILE A 5 -0.86 4.94 12.46
CA ILE A 5 -0.65 5.41 11.09
C ILE A 5 -1.83 6.29 10.70
N ALA A 6 -1.55 7.44 10.11
CA ALA A 6 -2.54 8.32 9.49
C ALA A 6 -2.27 8.38 7.98
N VAL A 7 -3.32 8.15 7.18
CA VAL A 7 -3.30 8.22 5.73
C VAL A 7 -4.05 9.48 5.32
N MET A 8 -3.40 10.32 4.52
CA MET A 8 -3.98 11.56 4.01
C MET A 8 -4.03 11.56 2.48
N GLN A 9 -5.05 12.21 1.93
CA GLN A 9 -5.21 12.44 0.49
C GLN A 9 -5.76 13.85 0.28
N ASN A 10 -5.14 14.62 -0.60
CA ASN A 10 -5.60 15.98 -0.96
C ASN A 10 -5.80 16.93 0.24
N GLY A 11 -5.00 16.76 1.31
CA GLY A 11 -5.10 17.55 2.54
C GLY A 11 -6.15 17.04 3.54
N GLU A 12 -6.88 15.97 3.23
CA GLU A 12 -7.87 15.37 4.11
C GLU A 12 -7.37 14.09 4.77
N LEU A 13 -7.82 13.85 6.00
CA LEU A 13 -7.54 12.62 6.75
C LEU A 13 -8.47 11.52 6.27
N VAL A 14 -7.93 10.56 5.51
CA VAL A 14 -8.70 9.49 4.88
C VAL A 14 -8.83 8.27 5.79
N GLU A 15 -7.77 7.93 6.53
CA GLU A 15 -7.79 6.75 7.40
C GLU A 15 -6.81 6.89 8.55
N VAL A 16 -7.19 6.45 9.75
CA VAL A 16 -6.30 6.36 10.91
C VAL A 16 -6.52 5.04 11.62
N GLY A 17 -5.43 4.35 11.95
CA GLY A 17 -5.49 3.09 12.67
C GLY A 17 -4.11 2.63 13.11
N ASP A 18 -4.07 1.49 13.79
CA ASP A 18 -2.81 0.84 14.11
C ASP A 18 -2.19 0.23 12.85
N ARG A 19 -0.91 -0.16 12.95
CA ARG A 19 -0.16 -0.73 11.82
C ARG A 19 -0.93 -1.83 11.10
N ASP A 20 -1.46 -2.79 11.84
CA ASP A 20 -2.12 -3.95 11.24
C ASP A 20 -3.46 -3.60 10.60
N GLN A 21 -4.18 -2.63 11.18
CA GLN A 21 -5.41 -2.12 10.58
C GLN A 21 -5.13 -1.47 9.23
N ILE A 22 -4.11 -0.59 9.15
CA ILE A 22 -3.81 0.08 7.89
C ILE A 22 -3.15 -0.86 6.89
N LEU A 23 -2.14 -1.63 7.29
CA LEU A 23 -1.33 -2.43 6.36
C LEU A 23 -1.98 -3.75 5.94
N GLN A 24 -2.76 -4.39 6.81
CA GLN A 24 -3.35 -5.71 6.53
C GLN A 24 -4.85 -5.62 6.23
N HIS A 25 -5.55 -4.70 6.88
CA HIS A 25 -7.00 -4.54 6.74
C HIS A 25 -7.44 -3.11 6.36
N PRO A 26 -6.81 -2.49 5.34
CA PRO A 26 -7.17 -1.13 4.94
C PRO A 26 -8.65 -1.04 4.58
N LYS A 27 -9.34 -0.02 5.10
CA LYS A 27 -10.75 0.22 4.82
C LYS A 27 -10.94 1.07 3.56
N SER A 28 -10.12 2.09 3.38
CA SER A 28 -10.21 2.98 2.22
C SER A 28 -9.59 2.35 0.97
N ASP A 29 -10.28 2.49 -0.16
CA ASP A 29 -9.77 2.07 -1.47
C ASP A 29 -8.48 2.79 -1.85
N TYR A 30 -8.32 4.04 -1.42
CA TYR A 30 -7.08 4.79 -1.63
C TYR A 30 -5.91 4.15 -0.86
N THR A 31 -6.12 3.80 0.41
CA THR A 31 -5.13 3.11 1.24
C THR A 31 -4.75 1.76 0.63
N ARG A 32 -5.73 0.98 0.13
CA ARG A 32 -5.48 -0.29 -0.58
C ARG A 32 -4.57 -0.10 -1.79
N ARG A 33 -4.81 0.93 -2.61
CA ARG A 33 -4.00 1.25 -3.79
C ARG A 33 -2.57 1.63 -3.42
N LEU A 34 -2.40 2.44 -2.37
CA LEU A 34 -1.09 2.81 -1.82
C LEU A 34 -0.29 1.58 -1.39
N ILE A 35 -0.92 0.68 -0.63
CA ILE A 35 -0.26 -0.54 -0.14
C ILE A 35 0.09 -1.48 -1.30
N ALA A 36 -0.80 -1.63 -2.29
CA ALA A 36 -0.54 -2.44 -3.48
C ALA A 36 0.61 -1.90 -4.36
N ALA A 37 0.95 -0.62 -4.22
CA ALA A 37 2.09 0.00 -4.90
C ALA A 37 3.43 -0.30 -4.20
N VAL A 38 3.41 -0.82 -2.96
CA VAL A 38 4.63 -1.10 -2.20
C VAL A 38 5.44 -2.18 -2.90
N PRO A 39 6.74 -1.94 -3.16
CA PRO A 39 7.62 -2.93 -3.76
C PRO A 39 7.83 -4.12 -2.80
N VAL A 40 7.78 -5.35 -3.32
CA VAL A 40 8.18 -6.53 -2.52
C VAL A 40 9.69 -6.51 -2.27
N PRO A 41 10.19 -6.90 -1.09
CA PRO A 41 11.62 -6.85 -0.79
C PRO A 41 12.47 -7.79 -1.66
N ASP A 42 11.89 -8.91 -2.11
CA ASP A 42 12.58 -9.89 -2.95
C ASP A 42 12.80 -9.34 -4.37
N PRO A 43 14.07 -9.18 -4.83
CA PRO A 43 14.39 -8.72 -6.17
C PRO A 43 13.84 -9.61 -7.30
N ALA A 44 13.78 -10.93 -7.08
CA ALA A 44 13.27 -11.87 -8.06
C ALA A 44 11.74 -11.73 -8.22
N GLU A 45 11.02 -11.63 -7.10
CA GLU A 45 9.57 -11.42 -7.13
C GLU A 45 9.20 -10.03 -7.68
N GLN A 46 10.01 -9.00 -7.43
CA GLN A 46 9.83 -7.69 -8.05
C GLN A 46 9.91 -7.73 -9.57
N ARG A 47 10.86 -8.46 -10.13
CA ARG A 47 11.03 -8.58 -11.58
C ARG A 47 9.78 -9.19 -12.22
N ILE A 48 9.26 -10.28 -11.66
CA ILE A 48 8.03 -10.94 -12.13
C ILE A 48 6.84 -9.97 -12.11
N ARG A 49 6.63 -9.23 -11.01
CA ARG A 49 5.53 -8.26 -10.90
C ARG A 49 5.65 -7.09 -11.88
N ARG A 50 6.87 -6.64 -12.19
CA ARG A 50 7.10 -5.59 -13.19
C ARG A 50 6.80 -6.08 -14.60
N GLU A 51 7.25 -7.28 -14.95
CA GLU A 51 6.97 -7.91 -16.24
C GLU A 51 5.46 -8.10 -16.43
N ALA A 52 4.75 -8.61 -15.42
CA ALA A 52 3.29 -8.76 -15.47
C ALA A 52 2.56 -7.42 -15.67
N ARG A 53 3.02 -6.33 -15.03
CA ARG A 53 2.47 -4.98 -15.22
C ARG A 53 2.74 -4.41 -16.61
N LEU A 54 3.88 -4.74 -17.22
CA LEU A 54 4.22 -4.31 -18.58
C LEU A 54 3.42 -5.08 -19.63
N ALA A 55 3.17 -6.37 -19.41
CA ALA A 55 2.39 -7.21 -20.32
C ALA A 55 0.88 -6.91 -20.30
N ALA A 56 0.38 -6.34 -19.20
CA ALA A 56 -1.02 -5.95 -19.04
C ALA A 56 -1.33 -4.53 -19.55
N LYS A 57 -0.36 -3.85 -20.17
CA LYS A 57 -0.45 -2.48 -20.67
C LYS A 57 -0.47 -2.46 -22.19
#